data_AF-A0A239KT87-F1
#
_entry.id   AF-A0A239KT87-F1
#
_cell.length_a   1.000
_cell.length_b   1.000
_cell.length_c   1.000
_cell.angle_alpha   90.00
_cell.angle_beta   90.00
_cell.angle_gamma   90.00
#
_symmetry.space_group_name_H-M   'P 1'
#
loop_
_entity.id
_entity.type
_entity.pdbx_description
1 polymer ?
#
loop_
_entity_poly.entity_id
_entity_poly.type
_entity_poly.pdbx_seq_one_letter_code
_entity_poly.pdbx_strand_id
1 'polypeptide(L)'
;MELSHTATIEQAKSTGYRDIVRARFIEILPDERLVEAVQFESGLPEFAGIMTVTTTLASVIDGTKVTVLAEDVPHGILEADQIQAMGSSLKRLADFLE
;
A
#
# COMPACT_ATOMS: atom_id res chain seq x y z
N MET A 1 11.95 4.40 14.35
CA MET A 1 10.65 4.15 15.01
C MET A 1 10.35 2.68 14.82
N GLU A 2 10.60 1.89 15.84
CA GLU A 2 10.47 0.43 15.81
C GLU A 2 9.20 0.05 16.58
N LEU A 3 8.32 -0.74 15.98
CA LEU A 3 7.19 -1.34 16.66
C LEU A 3 7.35 -2.86 16.60
N SER A 4 7.84 -3.41 17.72
CA SER A 4 7.97 -4.83 17.97
C SER A 4 7.09 -5.17 19.18
N HIS A 5 6.07 -6.00 19.01
CA HIS A 5 5.33 -6.59 20.14
C HIS A 5 5.46 -8.11 20.08
N THR A 6 6.01 -8.69 21.15
CA THR A 6 6.19 -10.13 21.30
C THR A 6 4.84 -10.78 21.56
N ALA A 7 4.29 -11.47 20.57
CA ALA A 7 3.16 -12.37 20.75
C ALA A 7 3.52 -13.72 20.15
N THR A 8 3.42 -14.74 20.99
CA THR A 8 3.57 -16.17 20.69
C THR A 8 2.85 -16.55 19.40
N ILE A 9 3.48 -17.42 18.61
CA ILE A 9 2.95 -17.98 17.37
C ILE A 9 1.63 -18.70 17.67
N GLU A 10 0.50 -18.02 17.53
CA GLU A 10 -0.81 -18.65 17.48
C GLU A 10 -1.67 -18.01 16.38
N GLN A 11 -1.96 -18.87 15.39
CA GLN A 11 -3.04 -18.77 14.41
C GLN A 11 -2.88 -17.72 13.31
N ALA A 12 -2.30 -18.21 12.20
CA ALA A 12 -2.75 -17.88 10.86
C ALA A 12 -4.27 -18.12 10.73
N LYS A 13 -5.06 -17.14 11.14
CA LYS A 13 -6.43 -16.91 10.69
C LYS A 13 -6.62 -15.41 10.59
N SER A 14 -6.75 -14.93 9.36
CA SER A 14 -7.36 -13.63 9.08
C SER A 14 -8.75 -13.62 9.72
N THR A 15 -8.85 -13.08 10.93
CA THR A 15 -10.11 -12.81 11.62
C THR A 15 -10.38 -11.31 11.53
N GLY A 16 -11.20 -10.92 10.56
CA GLY A 16 -11.96 -9.65 10.53
C GLY A 16 -11.20 -8.40 10.07
N TYR A 17 -11.45 -7.97 8.82
CA TYR A 17 -11.25 -6.60 8.29
C TYR A 17 -9.83 -6.01 8.33
N ARG A 18 -8.78 -6.82 8.55
CA ARG A 18 -7.41 -6.31 8.60
C ARG A 18 -6.51 -7.18 7.74
N ASP A 19 -6.12 -6.63 6.60
CA ASP A 19 -5.01 -7.15 5.82
C ASP A 19 -3.71 -6.62 6.43
N ILE A 20 -2.78 -7.51 6.72
CA ILE A 20 -1.44 -7.14 7.18
C ILE A 20 -0.54 -7.11 5.95
N VAL A 21 0.10 -5.97 5.74
CA VAL A 21 1.11 -5.81 4.69
C VAL A 21 2.46 -5.47 5.31
N ARG A 22 3.53 -6.04 4.76
CA ARG A 22 4.90 -5.62 5.01
C ARG A 22 5.33 -4.76 3.84
N ALA A 23 5.70 -3.52 4.13
CA ALA A 23 6.23 -2.58 3.16
C ALA A 23 7.67 -2.20 3.49
N ARG A 24 8.48 -1.95 2.46
CA ARG A 24 9.81 -1.32 2.59
C ARG A 24 10.00 -0.29 1.49
N PHE A 25 10.67 0.80 1.82
CA PHE A 25 11.10 1.77 0.82
C PHE A 25 12.21 1.19 -0.05
N ILE A 26 12.02 1.30 -1.36
CA ILE A 26 13.02 1.02 -2.39
C ILE A 26 13.72 2.32 -2.79
N GLU A 27 12.96 3.40 -2.93
CA GLU A 27 13.46 4.72 -3.30
C GLU A 27 12.62 5.80 -2.59
N ILE A 28 13.30 6.85 -2.13
CA ILE A 28 12.66 8.07 -1.63
C ILE A 28 13.37 9.25 -2.28
N LEU A 29 12.66 9.95 -3.15
CA LEU A 29 13.02 11.26 -3.66
C LEU A 29 12.06 12.28 -3.00
N PRO A 30 12.54 13.10 -2.07
CA PRO A 30 11.71 14.08 -1.37
C PRO A 30 10.88 14.91 -2.34
N ASP A 31 9.61 15.10 -2.02
CA ASP A 31 8.64 15.91 -2.78
C ASP A 31 8.40 15.49 -4.25
N GLU A 32 8.96 14.37 -4.69
CA GLU A 32 8.90 13.93 -6.09
C GLU A 32 8.39 12.48 -6.23
N ARG A 33 8.99 11.54 -5.50
CA ARG A 33 8.73 10.11 -5.72
C ARG A 33 9.00 9.25 -4.50
N LEU A 34 8.14 8.26 -4.33
CA LEU A 34 8.27 7.19 -3.36
C LEU A 34 8.06 5.85 -4.07
N VAL A 35 8.98 4.90 -3.88
CA VAL A 35 8.82 3.53 -4.37
C VAL A 35 8.85 2.57 -3.20
N GLU A 36 7.83 1.74 -3.09
CA GLU A 36 7.65 0.77 -2.01
C GLU A 36 7.54 -0.64 -2.58
N ALA A 37 8.19 -1.61 -1.93
CA ALA A 37 7.92 -3.02 -2.15
C ALA A 37 6.98 -3.50 -1.05
N VAL A 38 5.81 -4.01 -1.44
CA VAL A 38 4.70 -4.40 -0.57
C VAL A 38 4.44 -5.89 -0.72
N GLN A 39 4.30 -6.58 0.41
CA GLN A 39 3.94 -8.00 0.47
C GLN A 39 2.80 -8.20 1.47
N PHE A 40 1.79 -8.98 1.09
CA PHE A 40 0.71 -9.37 1.98
C PHE A 40 1.14 -10.53 2.88
N GLU A 41 0.84 -10.45 4.18
CA GLU A 41 0.97 -11.60 5.06
C GLU A 41 -0.22 -12.53 4.85
N SER A 42 -0.04 -13.52 3.99
CA SER A 42 -1.06 -14.52 3.71
C SER A 42 -0.43 -15.89 3.46
N GLY A 43 -1.08 -16.94 3.97
CA GLY A 43 -0.73 -18.32 3.64
C GLY A 43 -1.36 -18.80 2.32
N LEU A 44 -2.18 -17.96 1.69
CA LEU A 44 -2.89 -18.28 0.46
C LEU A 44 -2.02 -17.94 -0.76
N PRO A 45 -1.77 -18.88 -1.69
CA PRO A 45 -0.90 -18.66 -2.85
C PRO A 45 -1.33 -17.50 -3.75
N GLU A 46 -2.61 -17.16 -3.78
CA GLU A 46 -3.14 -16.09 -4.63
C GLU A 46 -2.71 -14.68 -4.20
N PHE A 47 -2.29 -14.51 -2.94
CA PHE A 47 -1.74 -13.25 -2.42
C PHE A 47 -0.20 -13.27 -2.32
N ALA A 48 0.45 -14.33 -2.80
CA ALA A 48 1.90 -14.44 -2.78
C ALA A 48 2.55 -13.54 -3.84
N GLY A 49 3.66 -12.92 -3.48
CA GLY A 49 4.43 -12.05 -4.36
C GLY A 49 4.87 -10.77 -3.66
N ILE A 50 5.59 -9.94 -4.40
CA ILE A 50 5.94 -8.56 -4.01
C ILE A 50 5.32 -7.66 -5.06
N MET A 51 4.40 -6.80 -4.63
CA MET A 51 3.85 -5.71 -5.42
C MET A 51 4.78 -4.50 -5.28
N THR A 52 5.07 -3.83 -6.39
CA THR A 52 5.78 -2.55 -6.37
C THR A 52 4.77 -1.42 -6.45
N VAL A 53 4.82 -0.48 -5.50
CA VAL A 53 3.97 0.72 -5.49
C VAL A 53 4.85 1.93 -5.70
N THR A 54 4.60 2.66 -6.79
CA THR A 54 5.25 3.93 -7.10
C THR A 54 4.26 5.06 -6.90
N THR A 55 4.53 5.95 -5.95
CA THR A 55 3.82 7.21 -5.77
C THR A 55 4.66 8.34 -6.36
N THR A 56 4.11 9.13 -7.26
CA THR A 56 4.74 10.34 -7.81
C THR A 56 3.95 11.57 -7.45
N LEU A 57 4.66 12.62 -7.06
CA LEU A 57 4.14 13.93 -6.73
C LEU A 57 4.57 14.91 -7.81
N ALA A 58 3.61 15.63 -8.39
CA ALA A 58 3.89 16.67 -9.37
C ALA A 58 3.16 17.95 -8.96
N SER A 59 3.90 19.06 -8.86
CA SER A 59 3.28 20.36 -8.64
C SER A 59 2.37 20.72 -9.82
N VAL A 60 1.19 21.24 -9.49
CA VAL A 60 0.24 21.83 -10.43
C VAL A 60 -0.21 23.19 -9.91
N ILE A 61 -0.92 23.96 -10.74
CA ILE A 61 -1.56 25.19 -10.28
C ILE A 61 -2.53 24.80 -9.15
N ASP A 62 -2.41 25.49 -8.01
CA ASP A 62 -3.22 25.31 -6.80
C ASP A 62 -3.10 23.93 -6.11
N GLY A 63 -2.01 23.18 -6.30
CA GLY A 63 -1.78 21.99 -5.48
C GLY A 63 -0.73 21.00 -6.00
N THR A 64 -0.95 19.73 -5.65
CA THR A 64 -0.09 18.61 -6.06
C THR A 64 -0.93 17.52 -6.70
N LYS A 65 -0.56 17.11 -7.90
CA LYS A 65 -1.09 15.90 -8.53
C LYS A 65 -0.36 14.69 -7.95
N VAL A 66 -1.10 13.83 -7.26
CA VAL A 66 -0.60 12.54 -6.76
C VAL A 66 -0.98 11.45 -7.74
N THR A 67 -0.01 10.66 -8.19
CA THR A 67 -0.26 9.45 -9.01
C THR A 67 0.29 8.25 -8.27
N VAL A 68 -0.51 7.18 -8.17
CA VAL A 68 -0.09 5.91 -7.57
C VAL A 68 -0.18 4.83 -8.66
N LEU A 69 0.93 4.16 -8.91
CA LEU A 69 1.03 3.02 -9.81
C LEU A 69 1.38 1.78 -9.00
N ALA A 70 0.55 0.74 -9.10
CA ALA A 70 0.82 -0.58 -8.52
C ALA A 70 1.15 -1.58 -9.63
N GLU A 71 2.31 -2.19 -9.54
CA GLU A 71 2.84 -3.18 -10.49
C GLU A 71 3.06 -4.51 -9.77
N ASP A 72 3.03 -5.62 -10.51
CA ASP A 72 3.17 -6.97 -9.97
C ASP A 72 2.15 -7.30 -8.87
N VAL A 73 0.93 -6.77 -9.01
CA VAL A 73 -0.18 -7.01 -8.09
C VAL A 73 -0.49 -8.51 -8.04
N PRO A 74 -0.50 -9.15 -6.86
CA PRO A 74 -0.88 -10.55 -6.72
C PRO A 74 -2.24 -10.84 -7.38
N HIS A 75 -2.34 -11.95 -8.10
CA HIS A 75 -3.53 -12.30 -8.88
C HIS A 75 -4.80 -12.54 -8.05
N GLY A 76 -4.66 -12.79 -6.75
CA GLY A 76 -5.77 -12.87 -5.80
C GLY A 76 -6.42 -11.52 -5.49
N ILE A 77 -5.79 -10.40 -5.90
CA ILE A 77 -6.33 -9.05 -5.73
C ILE A 77 -6.97 -8.62 -7.04
N LEU A 78 -8.27 -8.35 -6.99
CA LEU A 78 -9.00 -7.84 -8.14
C LEU A 78 -8.58 -6.39 -8.41
N GLU A 79 -8.33 -6.07 -9.68
CA GLU A 79 -7.94 -4.73 -10.11
C GLU A 79 -8.95 -3.66 -9.66
N ALA A 80 -10.24 -3.97 -9.76
CA ALA A 80 -11.31 -3.07 -9.33
C ALA A 80 -11.26 -2.75 -7.83
N ASP A 81 -10.94 -3.74 -7.00
CA ASP A 81 -10.81 -3.57 -5.54
C ASP A 81 -9.58 -2.72 -5.22
N GLN A 82 -8.46 -2.95 -5.90
CA GLN A 82 -7.24 -2.16 -5.75
C GLN A 82 -7.46 -0.69 -6.14
N ILE A 83 -8.13 -0.43 -7.26
CA ILE A 83 -8.47 0.93 -7.70
C ILE A 83 -9.40 1.61 -6.69
N GLN A 84 -10.42 0.90 -6.20
CA GLN A 84 -11.34 1.45 -5.20
C GLN A 84 -10.63 1.77 -3.89
N ALA A 85 -9.79 0.86 -3.39
CA ALA A 85 -9.04 1.03 -2.16
C ALA A 85 -8.09 2.24 -2.23
N MET A 86 -7.36 2.37 -3.35
CA MET A 86 -6.44 3.49 -3.55
C MET A 86 -7.18 4.82 -3.72
N GLY A 87 -8.27 4.83 -4.48
CA GLY A 87 -9.13 6.01 -4.64
C GLY A 87 -9.74 6.48 -3.32
N SER A 88 -10.21 5.56 -2.48
CA SER A 88 -10.73 5.89 -1.15
C SER A 88 -9.64 6.47 -0.24
N SER A 89 -8.43 5.92 -0.29
CA SER A 89 -7.30 6.39 0.50
C SER A 89 -6.87 7.80 0.10
N LEU A 90 -6.76 8.08 -1.20
CA LEU A 90 -6.46 9.43 -1.71
C LEU A 90 -7.56 10.43 -1.37
N LYS A 91 -8.83 10.02 -1.42
CA LYS A 91 -9.93 10.89 -0.98
C LYS A 91 -9.80 11.25 0.50
N ARG A 92 -9.53 10.28 1.37
CA ARG A 92 -9.32 10.53 2.81
C ARG A 92 -8.12 11.43 3.08
N LEU A 93 -7.07 11.32 2.26
CA LEU A 93 -5.92 12.22 2.35
C LEU A 93 -6.31 13.65 1.99
N ALA A 94 -7.08 13.85 0.92
CA ALA A 94 -7.60 15.17 0.56
C ALA A 94 -8.48 15.74 1.68
N ASP A 95 -9.45 14.97 2.19
CA ASP A 95 -10.34 15.38 3.29
C ASP A 95 -9.58 15.72 4.59
N PHE A 96 -8.34 15.24 4.76
CA PHE A 96 -7.50 15.55 5.92
C PHE A 96 -6.65 16.82 5.74
N LEU A 97 -6.31 17.16 4.50
CA LEU A 97 -5.42 18.28 4.17
C LEU A 97 -6.16 19.56 3.75
N GLU A 98 -7.35 19.43 3.19
CA GLU A 98 -8.17 20.50 2.59
C GLU A 98 -9.44 20.78 3.39
#